data_AF-A0A5N6YJP4-F1
#
_entry.id   AF-A0A5N6YJP4-F1
#
_cell.length_a   1.000
_cell.length_b   1.000
_cell.length_c   1.000
_cell.angle_alpha   90.00
_cell.angle_beta   90.00
_cell.angle_gamma   90.00
#
_symmetry.space_group_name_H-M   'P 1'
#
loop_
_entity.id
_entity.type
_entity.pdbx_description
1 polymer ?
#
loop_
_entity_poly.entity_id
_entity_poly.type
_entity_poly.pdbx_seq_one_letter_code
_entity_poly.pdbx_strand_id
1 'polypeptide(L)'
;MDCEDNQFHLTGTTRILNTVSSFGSSGGLGEAAAWLCLREDIYISLISQRPLRTDLHRFSNSDVFHRDDDFAWASRMVFLLAKVLKYAFNYDRTVNPSMLEDIGKEIENWNTKKPSTFQPIQYVPRSNEVHRRFPGVWMLLPVHVVGVQYYHIAQIILAFSNCPSPSLAYESFKQARNVEKIVRGHLLTVLGLAKSNPRAENTLFTARHSLVSWGWILRHRQDQEAAENLLRDVETRTGWDVSQSIQSLREQWCDGSDD
;
A
#
# COMPACT_ATOMS: atom_id res chain seq x y z
N MET A 1 11.64 -7.58 -2.54
CA MET A 1 13.06 -7.20 -2.68
C MET A 1 13.84 -8.11 -1.78
N ASP A 2 14.84 -8.78 -2.34
CA ASP A 2 15.78 -9.55 -1.55
C ASP A 2 16.61 -8.57 -0.73
N CYS A 3 17.07 -9.02 0.44
CA CYS A 3 17.89 -8.19 1.34
C CYS A 3 19.17 -7.65 0.65
N GLU A 4 19.57 -8.25 -0.49
CA GLU A 4 20.79 -7.92 -1.25
C GLU A 4 20.54 -7.06 -2.52
N ASP A 5 19.31 -6.62 -2.80
CA ASP A 5 19.05 -5.79 -3.98
C ASP A 5 19.63 -4.37 -3.78
N ASN A 6 20.73 -4.07 -4.48
CA ASN A 6 21.37 -2.75 -4.48
C ASN A 6 20.54 -1.65 -5.16
N GLN A 7 19.37 -1.97 -5.73
CA GLN A 7 18.42 -1.01 -6.31
C GLN A 7 19.01 -0.14 -7.44
N PHE A 8 20.03 -0.64 -8.14
CA PHE A 8 20.66 0.09 -9.25
C PHE A 8 19.67 0.33 -10.40
N HIS A 9 18.78 -0.62 -10.65
CA HIS A 9 17.70 -0.49 -11.64
C HIS A 9 16.75 0.67 -11.28
N LEU A 10 16.33 0.78 -10.02
CA LEU A 10 15.50 1.89 -9.55
C LEU A 10 16.26 3.22 -9.67
N THR A 11 17.55 3.23 -9.31
CA THR A 11 18.38 4.44 -9.36
C THR A 11 18.52 4.96 -10.78
N GLY A 12 18.83 4.09 -11.76
CA GLY A 12 18.90 4.45 -13.16
C GLY A 12 17.56 4.96 -13.69
N THR A 13 16.49 4.20 -13.44
CA THR A 13 15.13 4.50 -13.92
C THR A 13 14.60 5.82 -13.35
N THR A 14 14.75 6.02 -12.04
CA THR A 14 14.31 7.27 -11.38
C THR A 14 15.10 8.47 -11.89
N ARG A 15 16.41 8.32 -12.17
CA ARG A 15 17.21 9.40 -12.73
C ARG A 15 16.73 9.79 -14.12
N ILE A 16 16.42 8.81 -14.98
CA ILE A 16 15.86 9.06 -16.32
C ILE A 16 14.51 9.77 -16.19
N LEU A 17 13.60 9.23 -15.39
CA LEU A 17 12.26 9.76 -15.17
C LEU A 17 12.29 11.20 -14.63
N ASN A 18 13.19 11.47 -13.68
CA ASN A 18 13.33 12.80 -13.09
C ASN A 18 14.03 13.80 -14.02
N THR A 19 14.83 13.34 -14.99
CA THR A 19 15.56 14.21 -15.94
C THR A 19 14.71 14.58 -17.15
N VAL A 20 13.91 13.65 -17.68
CA VAL A 20 13.12 13.89 -18.90
C VAL A 20 11.74 14.41 -18.51
N SER A 21 11.52 15.71 -18.75
CA SER A 21 10.33 16.44 -18.30
C SER A 21 9.01 15.96 -18.92
N SER A 22 9.05 15.35 -20.10
CA SER A 22 7.84 14.97 -20.85
C SER A 22 7.26 13.62 -20.45
N PHE A 23 8.02 12.68 -19.88
CA PHE A 23 7.54 11.30 -19.76
C PHE A 23 6.27 11.15 -18.91
N GLY A 24 6.15 11.84 -17.78
CA GLY A 24 4.96 11.75 -16.92
C GLY A 24 3.71 12.44 -17.46
N SER A 25 3.78 13.07 -18.64
CA SER A 25 2.68 13.85 -19.23
C SER A 25 2.61 13.82 -20.75
N SER A 26 3.38 12.95 -21.42
CA SER A 26 3.45 12.91 -22.90
C SER A 26 2.43 11.97 -23.53
N GLY A 27 1.59 11.28 -22.76
CA GLY A 27 0.76 10.21 -23.28
C GLY A 27 1.56 8.98 -23.71
N GLY A 28 0.83 8.00 -24.25
CA GLY A 28 1.40 6.82 -24.89
C GLY A 28 2.30 5.98 -23.97
N LEU A 29 3.31 5.32 -24.57
CA LEU A 29 4.17 4.36 -23.88
C LEU A 29 5.07 5.02 -22.82
N GLY A 30 5.53 6.24 -23.08
CA GLY A 30 6.41 6.97 -22.15
C GLY A 30 5.71 7.27 -20.82
N GLU A 31 4.46 7.73 -20.88
CA GLU A 31 3.66 7.97 -19.68
C GLU A 31 3.28 6.68 -18.98
N ALA A 32 2.90 5.64 -19.72
CA ALA A 32 2.65 4.32 -19.12
C ALA A 32 3.87 3.79 -18.36
N ALA A 33 5.07 3.94 -18.93
CA ALA A 33 6.33 3.56 -18.28
C ALA A 33 6.59 4.41 -17.02
N ALA A 34 6.34 5.73 -17.06
CA ALA A 34 6.47 6.60 -15.90
C ALA A 34 5.58 6.15 -14.73
N TRP A 35 4.31 5.81 -14.99
CA TRP A 35 3.40 5.29 -13.98
C TRP A 35 3.81 3.92 -13.43
N LEU A 36 4.43 3.06 -14.24
CA LEU A 36 5.00 1.80 -13.77
C LEU A 36 6.17 2.04 -12.81
N CYS A 37 7.11 2.92 -13.19
CA CYS A 37 8.26 3.29 -12.37
C CYS A 37 7.83 3.89 -11.03
N LEU A 38 6.78 4.73 -11.03
CA LEU A 38 6.22 5.27 -9.80
C LEU A 38 5.71 4.17 -8.85
N ARG A 39 5.05 3.14 -9.39
CA ARG A 39 4.56 2.02 -8.57
C ARG A 39 5.69 1.17 -7.99
N GLU A 40 6.77 0.97 -8.75
CA GLU A 40 7.98 0.32 -8.25
C GLU A 40 8.60 1.13 -7.09
N ASP A 41 8.77 2.45 -7.28
CA ASP A 41 9.30 3.34 -6.22
C ASP A 41 8.40 3.35 -4.97
N ILE A 42 7.07 3.31 -5.13
CA ILE A 42 6.11 3.14 -4.02
C ILE A 42 6.42 1.87 -3.23
N TYR A 43 6.59 0.72 -3.89
CA TYR A 43 6.86 -0.54 -3.21
C TYR A 43 8.19 -0.55 -2.47
N ILE A 44 9.20 0.09 -3.05
CA ILE A 44 10.52 0.21 -2.47
C ILE A 44 10.48 1.15 -1.26
N SER A 45 9.78 2.28 -1.39
CA SER A 45 9.50 3.21 -0.29
C SER A 45 8.76 2.52 0.86
N LEU A 46 7.77 1.68 0.57
CA LEU A 46 7.02 0.91 1.58
C LEU A 46 7.87 -0.08 2.37
N ILE A 47 8.69 -0.88 1.69
CA ILE A 47 9.54 -1.88 2.35
C ILE A 47 10.68 -1.22 3.12
N SER A 48 11.35 -0.24 2.51
CA SER A 48 12.52 0.40 3.12
C SER A 48 12.16 1.49 4.14
N GLN A 49 10.89 1.89 4.20
CA GLN A 49 10.39 3.04 4.98
C GLN A 49 11.19 4.32 4.72
N ARG A 50 11.56 4.55 3.45
CA ARG A 50 12.27 5.74 2.98
C ARG A 50 11.39 6.58 2.06
N PRO A 51 11.60 7.90 1.96
CA PRO A 51 10.84 8.75 1.04
C PRO A 51 10.94 8.26 -0.41
N LEU A 52 9.89 8.52 -1.20
CA LEU A 52 9.96 8.32 -2.66
C LEU A 52 11.11 9.12 -3.28
N ARG A 53 11.79 8.49 -4.25
CA ARG A 53 12.83 9.13 -5.06
C ARG A 53 12.25 9.85 -6.28
N THR A 54 11.06 9.45 -6.71
CA THR A 54 10.37 10.00 -7.88
C THR A 54 9.89 11.43 -7.63
N ASP A 55 10.15 12.32 -8.58
CA ASP A 55 9.60 13.67 -8.55
C ASP A 55 8.16 13.69 -9.04
N LEU A 56 7.22 13.76 -8.09
CA LEU A 56 5.78 13.81 -8.36
C LEU A 56 5.34 15.00 -9.24
N HIS A 57 6.12 16.08 -9.31
CA HIS A 57 5.81 17.19 -10.22
C HIS A 57 5.82 16.75 -11.69
N ARG A 58 6.53 15.67 -12.04
CA ARG A 58 6.57 15.13 -13.41
C ARG A 58 5.23 14.61 -13.90
N PHE A 59 4.31 14.28 -12.99
CA PHE A 59 2.99 13.76 -13.31
C PHE A 59 1.91 14.85 -13.33
N SER A 60 2.20 16.09 -12.90
CA SER A 60 1.17 17.13 -12.70
C SER A 60 0.31 17.42 -13.94
N ASN A 61 0.88 17.25 -15.13
CA ASN A 61 0.21 17.46 -16.42
C ASN A 61 -0.31 16.16 -17.06
N SER A 62 -0.34 15.05 -16.32
CA SER A 62 -0.89 13.79 -16.81
C SER A 62 -2.40 13.92 -17.08
N ASP A 63 -2.85 13.37 -18.20
CA ASP A 63 -4.27 13.35 -18.58
C ASP A 63 -5.15 12.53 -17.60
N VAL A 64 -4.52 11.67 -16.78
CA VAL A 64 -5.17 10.97 -15.65
C VAL A 64 -5.90 11.94 -14.71
N PHE A 65 -5.39 13.17 -14.55
CA PHE A 65 -6.03 14.14 -13.67
C PHE A 65 -7.27 14.80 -14.29
N HIS A 66 -7.45 14.71 -15.62
CA HIS A 66 -8.57 15.32 -16.33
C HIS A 66 -9.67 14.32 -16.75
N ARG A 67 -9.34 13.05 -16.88
CA ARG A 67 -10.28 11.98 -17.26
C ARG A 67 -11.16 11.50 -16.12
N ASP A 68 -12.36 11.01 -16.42
CA ASP A 68 -13.32 10.54 -15.38
C ASP A 68 -13.62 9.03 -15.43
N ASP A 69 -12.80 8.25 -16.12
CA ASP A 69 -12.94 6.79 -16.15
C ASP A 69 -12.24 6.10 -14.97
N ASP A 70 -12.55 4.81 -14.78
CA ASP A 70 -12.06 4.00 -13.65
C ASP A 70 -10.52 3.93 -13.58
N PHE A 71 -9.82 3.98 -14.72
CA PHE A 71 -8.36 3.95 -14.74
C PHE A 71 -7.75 5.26 -14.24
N ALA A 72 -8.40 6.38 -14.56
CA ALA A 72 -8.04 7.69 -14.03
C ALA A 72 -8.24 7.73 -12.51
N TRP A 73 -9.39 7.25 -12.03
CA TRP A 73 -9.68 7.18 -10.59
C TRP A 73 -8.70 6.32 -9.80
N ALA A 74 -8.34 5.14 -10.30
CA ALA A 74 -7.35 4.29 -9.64
C ALA A 74 -5.95 4.94 -9.66
N SER A 75 -5.54 5.52 -10.79
CA SER A 75 -4.22 6.17 -10.92
C SER A 75 -4.09 7.43 -10.04
N ARG A 76 -5.18 8.18 -9.85
CA ARG A 76 -5.23 9.28 -8.86
C ARG A 76 -4.97 8.78 -7.45
N MET A 77 -5.53 7.64 -7.04
CA MET A 77 -5.25 7.05 -5.72
C MET A 77 -3.81 6.56 -5.60
N VAL A 78 -3.24 6.01 -6.68
CA VAL A 78 -1.80 5.67 -6.74
C VAL A 78 -0.94 6.91 -6.49
N PHE A 79 -1.28 8.03 -7.13
CA PHE A 79 -0.59 9.30 -6.94
C PHE A 79 -0.74 9.85 -5.52
N LEU A 80 -1.93 9.75 -4.93
CA LEU A 80 -2.18 10.16 -3.54
C LEU A 80 -1.37 9.33 -2.54
N LEU A 81 -1.26 8.02 -2.73
CA LEU A 81 -0.36 7.19 -1.90
C LEU A 81 1.11 7.64 -2.05
N ALA A 82 1.55 7.94 -3.27
CA ALA A 82 2.90 8.44 -3.51
C ALA A 82 3.14 9.78 -2.78
N LYS A 83 2.15 10.69 -2.76
CA LYS A 83 2.21 11.92 -1.95
C LYS A 83 2.38 11.57 -0.47
N VAL A 84 1.55 10.69 0.09
CA VAL A 84 1.65 10.28 1.51
C VAL A 84 3.05 9.78 1.83
N LEU A 85 3.58 8.83 1.07
CA LEU A 85 4.91 8.24 1.30
C LEU A 85 6.05 9.27 1.20
N LYS A 86 5.96 10.22 0.26
CA LYS A 86 6.96 11.29 0.09
C LYS A 86 7.06 12.20 1.32
N TYR A 87 5.97 12.42 2.05
CA TYR A 87 5.94 13.27 3.24
C TYR A 87 6.07 12.50 4.55
N ALA A 88 5.40 11.35 4.67
CA ALA A 88 5.35 10.55 5.90
C ALA A 88 6.71 9.95 6.29
N PHE A 89 7.54 9.55 5.31
CA PHE A 89 8.86 8.95 5.57
C PHE A 89 10.01 9.95 5.50
N ASN A 90 9.72 11.25 5.34
CA ASN A 90 10.74 12.29 5.30
C ASN A 90 11.07 12.79 6.70
N TYR A 91 11.78 11.97 7.48
CA TYR A 91 12.11 12.23 8.88
C TYR A 91 13.08 13.42 9.08
N ASP A 92 13.88 13.76 8.06
CA ASP A 92 14.89 14.83 8.12
C ASP A 92 14.29 16.24 7.96
N ARG A 93 13.10 16.34 7.37
CA ARG A 93 12.33 17.59 7.33
C ARG A 93 11.29 17.48 8.43
N THR A 94 11.15 18.50 9.27
CA THR A 94 10.00 18.61 10.17
C THR A 94 8.75 18.38 9.33
N VAL A 95 8.13 17.20 9.47
CA VAL A 95 6.94 16.83 8.71
C VAL A 95 5.96 17.97 8.93
N ASN A 96 5.64 18.74 7.89
CA ASN A 96 4.69 19.83 8.05
C ASN A 96 3.33 19.17 8.31
N PRO A 97 2.81 19.18 9.55
CA PRO A 97 1.65 18.39 9.90
C PRO A 97 0.43 18.83 9.07
N SER A 98 0.38 20.11 8.69
CA SER A 98 -0.67 20.65 7.84
C SER A 98 -0.68 20.02 6.45
N MET A 99 0.49 19.74 5.87
CA MET A 99 0.58 19.15 4.53
C MET A 99 0.05 17.72 4.52
N LEU A 100 0.39 16.93 5.54
CA LEU A 100 -0.09 15.54 5.61
C LEU A 100 -1.59 15.48 5.93
N GLU A 101 -2.08 16.40 6.75
CA GLU A 101 -3.52 16.57 6.99
C GLU A 101 -4.27 16.89 5.69
N ASP A 102 -3.74 17.81 4.88
CA ASP A 102 -4.35 18.18 3.58
C ASP A 102 -4.35 17.01 2.60
N ILE A 103 -3.27 16.23 2.55
CA ILE A 103 -3.23 14.98 1.76
C ILE A 103 -4.27 13.97 2.27
N GLY A 104 -4.43 13.87 3.60
CA GLY A 104 -5.49 13.06 4.21
C GLY A 104 -6.89 13.48 3.75
N LYS A 105 -7.16 14.79 3.67
CA LYS A 105 -8.42 15.34 3.13
C LYS A 105 -8.61 14.99 1.66
N GLU A 106 -7.56 15.08 0.84
CA GLU A 106 -7.62 14.68 -0.57
C GLU A 106 -7.97 13.19 -0.73
N ILE A 107 -7.40 12.32 0.11
CA ILE A 107 -7.68 10.88 0.13
C ILE A 107 -9.13 10.59 0.55
N GLU A 108 -9.64 11.28 1.56
CA GLU A 108 -11.04 11.12 1.95
C GLU A 108 -11.99 11.64 0.87
N ASN A 109 -11.64 12.76 0.24
CA ASN A 109 -12.39 13.27 -0.91
C ASN A 109 -12.38 12.27 -2.09
N TRP A 110 -11.27 11.59 -2.35
CA TRP A 110 -11.24 10.49 -3.31
C TRP A 110 -12.17 9.35 -2.90
N ASN A 111 -12.14 8.94 -1.64
CA ASN A 111 -12.96 7.85 -1.13
C ASN A 111 -14.46 8.13 -1.22
N THR A 112 -14.87 9.37 -0.97
CA THR A 112 -16.27 9.80 -1.01
C THR A 112 -16.79 10.03 -2.43
N LYS A 113 -15.93 10.51 -3.35
CA LYS A 113 -16.34 10.85 -4.73
C LYS A 113 -16.08 9.76 -5.76
N LYS A 114 -15.32 8.71 -5.44
CA LYS A 114 -15.04 7.64 -6.39
C LYS A 114 -16.34 7.05 -6.98
N PRO A 115 -16.36 6.67 -8.27
CA PRO A 115 -17.55 6.14 -8.90
C PRO A 115 -18.07 4.88 -8.20
N SER A 116 -19.36 4.59 -8.35
CA SER A 116 -19.98 3.40 -7.76
C SER A 116 -19.39 2.08 -8.28
N THR A 117 -18.67 2.11 -9.41
CA THR A 117 -17.90 0.97 -9.94
C THR A 117 -16.81 0.47 -8.98
N PHE A 118 -16.35 1.33 -8.04
CA PHE A 118 -15.43 0.97 -6.96
C PHE A 118 -16.13 0.33 -5.75
N GLN A 119 -17.43 0.05 -5.82
CA GLN A 119 -18.11 -0.73 -4.80
C GLN A 119 -17.93 -2.23 -5.07
N PRO A 120 -17.69 -3.05 -4.04
CA PRO A 120 -17.63 -4.50 -4.21
C PRO A 120 -18.94 -5.04 -4.79
N ILE A 121 -18.85 -5.93 -5.78
CA ILE A 121 -19.99 -6.73 -6.26
C ILE A 121 -20.53 -7.57 -5.10
N GLN A 122 -19.61 -8.09 -4.29
CA GLN A 122 -19.94 -8.86 -3.11
C GLN A 122 -18.94 -8.53 -2.00
N TYR A 123 -19.46 -8.36 -0.79
CA TYR A 123 -18.68 -8.23 0.43
C TYR A 123 -19.09 -9.33 1.41
N VAL A 124 -18.11 -10.07 1.90
CA VAL A 124 -18.29 -11.07 2.97
C VAL A 124 -17.36 -10.70 4.12
N PRO A 125 -17.87 -10.42 5.32
CA PRO A 125 -17.02 -10.08 6.45
C PRO A 125 -16.11 -11.26 6.82
N ARG A 126 -14.93 -10.95 7.37
CA ARG A 126 -14.07 -11.98 7.97
C ARG A 126 -14.79 -12.65 9.14
N SER A 127 -14.44 -13.88 9.43
CA SER A 127 -14.92 -14.63 10.59
C SER A 127 -13.75 -15.31 11.32
N ASN A 128 -14.06 -16.00 12.42
CA ASN A 128 -13.07 -16.81 13.14
C ASN A 128 -12.83 -18.18 12.50
N GLU A 129 -13.53 -18.52 11.42
CA GLU A 129 -13.34 -19.78 10.72
C GLU A 129 -12.02 -19.81 9.95
N VAL A 130 -11.40 -21.00 9.87
CA VAL A 130 -10.08 -21.23 9.27
C VAL A 130 -9.99 -20.69 7.83
N HIS A 131 -11.06 -20.81 7.04
CA HIS A 131 -11.06 -20.40 5.63
C HIS A 131 -11.49 -18.95 5.39
N ARG A 132 -11.91 -18.22 6.44
CA ARG A 132 -12.49 -16.87 6.35
C ARG A 132 -11.76 -15.85 7.24
N ARG A 133 -10.43 -15.95 7.30
CA ARG A 133 -9.57 -15.06 8.10
C ARG A 133 -9.41 -13.64 7.50
N PHE A 134 -9.58 -13.50 6.20
CA PHE A 134 -9.65 -12.20 5.51
C PHE A 134 -11.10 -11.92 5.07
N PRO A 135 -11.51 -10.65 4.96
CA PRO A 135 -12.79 -10.32 4.33
C PRO A 135 -12.76 -10.73 2.85
N GLY A 136 -13.88 -11.24 2.36
CA GLY A 136 -14.10 -11.47 0.94
C GLY A 136 -14.58 -10.18 0.28
N VAL A 137 -13.82 -9.67 -0.69
CA VAL A 137 -14.12 -8.40 -1.36
C VAL A 137 -13.96 -8.56 -2.87
N TRP A 138 -15.05 -8.86 -3.57
CA TRP A 138 -15.04 -9.11 -5.02
C TRP A 138 -15.34 -7.82 -5.78
N MET A 139 -14.42 -7.41 -6.64
CA MET A 139 -14.52 -6.18 -7.42
C MET A 139 -14.81 -6.50 -8.89
N LEU A 140 -15.36 -5.52 -9.62
CA LEU A 140 -15.72 -5.71 -11.02
C LEU A 140 -14.51 -5.86 -11.92
N LEU A 141 -13.48 -5.02 -11.75
CA LEU A 141 -12.27 -5.04 -12.56
C LEU A 141 -11.00 -4.94 -11.68
N PRO A 142 -9.84 -5.46 -12.14
CA PRO A 142 -8.56 -5.32 -11.44
C PRO A 142 -8.20 -3.88 -11.06
N VAL A 143 -8.57 -2.90 -11.90
CA VAL A 143 -8.29 -1.48 -11.66
C VAL A 143 -8.98 -0.94 -10.40
N HIS A 144 -10.19 -1.44 -10.09
CA HIS A 144 -10.90 -1.09 -8.86
C HIS A 144 -10.18 -1.67 -7.64
N VAL A 145 -9.70 -2.92 -7.74
CA VAL A 145 -8.94 -3.57 -6.67
C VAL A 145 -7.68 -2.76 -6.34
N VAL A 146 -6.94 -2.33 -7.38
CA VAL A 146 -5.74 -1.50 -7.22
C VAL A 146 -6.07 -0.19 -6.51
N GLY A 147 -7.07 0.56 -6.98
CA GLY A 147 -7.44 1.83 -6.35
C GLY A 147 -7.81 1.66 -4.87
N VAL A 148 -8.64 0.65 -4.55
CA VAL A 148 -9.05 0.39 -3.18
C VAL A 148 -7.89 -0.12 -2.31
N GLN A 149 -7.01 -0.99 -2.81
CA GLN A 149 -5.82 -1.43 -2.06
C GLN A 149 -4.91 -0.24 -1.72
N TYR A 150 -4.61 0.61 -2.69
CA TYR A 150 -3.76 1.79 -2.47
C TYR A 150 -4.38 2.77 -1.48
N TYR A 151 -5.71 2.91 -1.48
CA TYR A 151 -6.44 3.64 -0.44
C TYR A 151 -6.19 3.06 0.96
N HIS A 152 -6.37 1.74 1.15
CA HIS A 152 -6.14 1.13 2.47
C HIS A 152 -4.68 1.25 2.93
N ILE A 153 -3.71 1.16 2.02
CA ILE A 153 -2.29 1.36 2.32
C ILE A 153 -2.02 2.81 2.75
N ALA A 154 -2.63 3.79 2.08
CA ALA A 154 -2.51 5.18 2.47
C ALA A 154 -3.07 5.43 3.89
N GLN A 155 -4.20 4.81 4.22
CA GLN A 155 -4.79 4.87 5.57
C GLN A 155 -3.89 4.23 6.63
N ILE A 156 -3.18 3.14 6.31
CA ILE A 156 -2.18 2.54 7.22
C ILE A 156 -1.07 3.56 7.54
N ILE A 157 -0.51 4.20 6.52
CA ILE A 157 0.59 5.16 6.71
C ILE A 157 0.11 6.39 7.48
N LEU A 158 -1.05 6.93 7.12
CA LEU A 158 -1.65 8.07 7.82
C LEU A 158 -1.95 7.76 9.30
N ALA A 159 -2.32 6.52 9.64
CA ALA A 159 -2.53 6.11 11.02
C ALA A 159 -1.25 6.19 11.86
N PHE A 160 -0.08 5.91 11.28
CA PHE A 160 1.21 6.09 11.94
C PHE A 160 1.60 7.57 12.06
N SER A 161 1.35 8.36 11.01
CA SER A 161 1.84 9.73 10.94
C SER A 161 0.98 10.77 11.67
N ASN A 162 -0.34 10.55 11.81
CA ASN A 162 -1.26 11.48 12.46
C ASN A 162 -1.35 11.27 13.99
N CYS A 163 -0.30 10.71 14.61
CA CYS A 163 -0.26 10.51 16.05
C CYS A 163 0.34 11.74 16.75
N PRO A 164 -0.47 12.62 17.39
CA PRO A 164 0.07 13.65 18.26
C PRO A 164 0.82 13.00 19.42
N SER A 165 1.91 13.63 19.88
CA SER A 165 2.64 13.21 21.07
C SER A 165 1.75 13.39 22.31
N PRO A 166 1.22 12.31 22.90
CA PRO A 166 0.36 12.42 24.07
C PRO A 166 1.17 12.84 25.29
N SER A 167 0.53 13.56 26.21
CA SER A 167 1.18 14.10 27.41
C SER A 167 1.36 13.06 28.53
N LEU A 168 0.53 12.01 28.54
CA LEU A 168 0.49 10.98 29.57
C LEU A 168 0.76 9.58 29.01
N ALA A 169 1.52 8.76 29.73
CA ALA A 169 1.89 7.41 29.29
C ALA A 169 0.69 6.49 28.99
N TYR A 170 -0.38 6.55 29.79
CA TYR A 170 -1.61 5.77 29.54
C TYR A 170 -2.28 6.16 28.21
N GLU A 171 -2.25 7.45 27.85
CA GLU A 171 -2.80 7.93 26.58
C GLU A 171 -1.97 7.40 25.40
N SER A 172 -0.64 7.34 25.53
CA SER A 172 0.26 6.70 24.56
C SER A 172 -0.10 5.24 24.33
N PHE A 173 -0.32 4.46 25.40
CA PHE A 173 -0.70 3.05 25.27
C PHE A 173 -2.07 2.87 24.60
N LYS A 174 -3.05 3.70 24.99
CA LYS A 174 -4.39 3.68 24.38
C LYS A 174 -4.34 4.04 22.89
N GLN A 175 -3.53 5.04 22.55
CA GLN A 175 -3.32 5.48 21.17
C GLN A 175 -2.63 4.40 20.33
N ALA A 176 -1.53 3.81 20.84
CA ALA A 176 -0.82 2.73 20.16
C ALA A 176 -1.74 1.54 19.83
N ARG A 177 -2.58 1.12 20.79
CA ARG A 177 -3.58 0.06 20.57
C ARG A 177 -4.61 0.45 19.50
N ASN A 178 -5.01 1.72 19.44
CA ASN A 178 -5.96 2.19 18.44
C ASN A 178 -5.32 2.20 17.03
N VAL A 179 -4.09 2.69 16.92
CA VAL A 179 -3.31 2.65 15.66
C VAL A 179 -3.14 1.22 15.19
N GLU A 180 -2.72 0.31 16.07
CA GLU A 180 -2.60 -1.12 15.76
C GLU A 180 -3.93 -1.70 15.23
N LYS A 181 -5.05 -1.38 15.89
CA LYS A 181 -6.37 -1.84 15.44
C LYS A 181 -6.72 -1.34 14.05
N ILE A 182 -6.45 -0.07 13.75
CA ILE A 182 -6.69 0.56 12.45
C ILE A 182 -5.80 -0.12 11.40
N VAL A 183 -4.49 -0.16 11.63
CA VAL A 183 -3.50 -0.74 10.73
C VAL A 183 -3.85 -2.19 10.40
N ARG A 184 -4.17 -3.00 11.42
CA ARG A 184 -4.60 -4.39 11.23
C ARG A 184 -5.85 -4.49 10.36
N GLY A 185 -6.86 -3.65 10.59
CA GLY A 185 -8.10 -3.66 9.81
C GLY A 185 -7.87 -3.35 8.33
N HIS A 186 -7.10 -2.31 8.04
CA HIS A 186 -6.73 -1.96 6.67
C HIS A 186 -5.85 -3.03 6.02
N LEU A 187 -4.85 -3.56 6.73
CA LEU A 187 -3.99 -4.63 6.22
C LEU A 187 -4.81 -5.85 5.82
N LEU A 188 -5.68 -6.35 6.70
CA LEU A 188 -6.54 -7.50 6.39
C LEU A 188 -7.44 -7.25 5.17
N THR A 189 -7.88 -6.01 4.96
CA THR A 189 -8.67 -5.64 3.78
C THR A 189 -7.81 -5.67 2.51
N VAL A 190 -6.57 -5.20 2.55
CA VAL A 190 -5.60 -5.32 1.44
C VAL A 190 -5.38 -6.79 1.06
N LEU A 191 -5.19 -7.67 2.05
CA LEU A 191 -5.01 -9.11 1.82
C LEU A 191 -6.28 -9.76 1.28
N GLY A 192 -7.45 -9.38 1.82
CA GLY A 192 -8.76 -9.85 1.35
C GLY A 192 -9.05 -9.46 -0.10
N LEU A 193 -8.73 -8.23 -0.49
CA LEU A 193 -8.82 -7.74 -1.87
C LEU A 193 -7.95 -8.57 -2.83
N ALA A 194 -6.70 -8.85 -2.47
CA ALA A 194 -5.83 -9.66 -3.31
C ALA A 194 -6.35 -11.10 -3.45
N LYS A 195 -6.71 -11.73 -2.33
CA LYS A 195 -7.19 -13.12 -2.30
C LYS A 195 -8.52 -13.31 -3.05
N SER A 196 -9.41 -12.34 -2.97
CA SER A 196 -10.76 -12.42 -3.58
C SER A 196 -10.76 -12.18 -5.08
N ASN A 197 -9.71 -11.54 -5.62
CA ASN A 197 -9.63 -11.12 -7.01
C ASN A 197 -8.41 -11.75 -7.70
N PRO A 198 -8.39 -13.09 -7.91
CA PRO A 198 -7.21 -13.78 -8.40
C PRO A 198 -6.76 -13.27 -9.78
N ARG A 199 -7.66 -12.79 -10.64
CA ARG A 199 -7.29 -12.25 -11.96
C ARG A 199 -6.53 -10.91 -11.92
N ALA A 200 -6.44 -10.26 -10.75
CA ALA A 200 -5.70 -9.02 -10.56
C ALA A 200 -4.29 -9.30 -10.00
N GLU A 201 -3.40 -9.87 -10.81
CA GLU A 201 -2.09 -10.38 -10.35
C GLU A 201 -1.21 -9.34 -9.65
N ASN A 202 -1.23 -8.10 -10.13
CA ASN A 202 -0.49 -7.00 -9.51
C ASN A 202 -0.88 -6.77 -8.03
N THR A 203 -2.10 -7.12 -7.64
CA THR A 203 -2.60 -6.96 -6.25
C THR A 203 -1.98 -7.94 -5.27
N LEU A 204 -1.47 -9.08 -5.76
CA LEU A 204 -0.70 -10.04 -4.97
C LEU A 204 0.66 -9.44 -4.57
N PHE A 205 1.32 -8.74 -5.49
CA PHE A 205 2.55 -8.01 -5.17
C PHE A 205 2.27 -6.93 -4.11
N THR A 206 1.20 -6.15 -4.27
CA THR A 206 0.80 -5.15 -3.28
C THR A 206 0.55 -5.76 -1.90
N ALA A 207 -0.16 -6.89 -1.83
CA ALA A 207 -0.40 -7.63 -0.59
C ALA A 207 0.89 -8.16 0.04
N ARG A 208 1.79 -8.74 -0.76
CA ARG A 208 3.11 -9.19 -0.29
C ARG A 208 3.91 -8.05 0.32
N HIS A 209 4.03 -6.91 -0.37
CA HIS A 209 4.78 -5.76 0.16
C HIS A 209 4.15 -5.25 1.46
N SER A 210 2.82 -5.23 1.54
CA SER A 210 2.10 -4.85 2.77
C SER A 210 2.35 -5.82 3.93
N LEU A 211 2.45 -7.13 3.65
CA LEU A 211 2.82 -8.13 4.64
C LEU A 211 4.25 -7.95 5.12
N VAL A 212 5.20 -7.71 4.23
CA VAL A 212 6.60 -7.48 4.62
C VAL A 212 6.71 -6.24 5.52
N SER A 213 5.99 -5.16 5.22
CA SER A 213 6.06 -3.92 5.99
C SER A 213 5.30 -3.98 7.33
N TRP A 214 4.16 -4.66 7.40
CA TRP A 214 3.22 -4.56 8.53
C TRP A 214 2.67 -5.90 9.03
N GLY A 215 3.18 -7.03 8.55
CA GLY A 215 2.68 -8.35 8.90
C GLY A 215 2.88 -8.74 10.37
N TRP A 216 3.83 -8.11 11.07
CA TRP A 216 4.03 -8.25 12.52
C TRP A 216 2.75 -7.97 13.34
N ILE A 217 1.80 -7.18 12.81
CA ILE A 217 0.54 -6.83 13.49
C ILE A 217 -0.43 -8.01 13.65
N LEU A 218 -0.17 -9.13 12.95
CA LEU A 218 -1.01 -10.32 12.98
C LEU A 218 -0.65 -11.18 14.20
N ARG A 219 -1.52 -11.17 15.21
CA ARG A 219 -1.30 -11.91 16.48
C ARG A 219 -1.92 -13.31 16.50
N HIS A 220 -3.01 -13.53 15.79
CA HIS A 220 -3.70 -14.82 15.82
C HIS A 220 -3.03 -15.81 14.87
N ARG A 221 -2.67 -17.00 15.38
CA ARG A 221 -2.08 -18.09 14.58
C ARG A 221 -2.79 -18.34 13.26
N GLN A 222 -4.12 -18.35 13.27
CA GLN A 222 -4.90 -18.56 12.05
C GLN A 222 -4.80 -17.41 11.04
N ASP A 223 -4.62 -16.15 11.50
CA ASP A 223 -4.36 -15.01 10.60
C ASP A 223 -2.95 -15.11 10.00
N GLN A 224 -1.97 -15.54 10.80
CA GLN A 224 -0.59 -15.78 10.39
C GLN A 224 -0.50 -16.88 9.33
N GLU A 225 -1.15 -18.04 9.57
CA GLU A 225 -1.25 -19.14 8.61
C GLU A 225 -1.96 -18.71 7.31
N ALA A 226 -3.02 -17.91 7.42
CA ALA A 226 -3.71 -17.37 6.24
C ALA A 226 -2.81 -16.41 5.43
N ALA A 227 -1.96 -15.62 6.09
CA ALA A 227 -1.00 -14.74 5.44
C ALA A 227 0.13 -15.54 4.77
N GLU A 228 0.67 -16.57 5.41
CA GLU A 228 1.65 -17.46 4.80
C GLU A 228 1.09 -18.17 3.56
N ASN A 229 -0.14 -18.68 3.64
CA ASN A 229 -0.80 -19.31 2.50
C ASN A 229 -0.99 -18.33 1.33
N LEU A 230 -1.31 -17.06 1.61
CA LEU A 230 -1.37 -16.04 0.57
C LEU A 230 0.00 -15.77 -0.06
N LEU A 231 1.08 -15.73 0.73
CA LEU A 231 2.44 -15.59 0.21
C LEU A 231 2.85 -16.77 -0.68
N ARG A 232 2.51 -18.00 -0.28
CA ARG A 232 2.73 -19.19 -1.12
C ARG A 232 1.94 -19.12 -2.42
N ASP A 233 0.70 -18.61 -2.40
CA ASP A 233 -0.06 -18.35 -3.63
C ASP A 233 0.68 -17.34 -4.53
N VAL A 234 1.25 -16.26 -3.97
CA VAL A 234 2.09 -15.32 -4.74
C VAL A 234 3.25 -16.04 -5.42
N GLU A 235 4.01 -16.86 -4.70
CA GLU A 235 5.13 -17.63 -5.26
C GLU A 235 4.69 -18.57 -6.38
N THR A 236 3.63 -19.36 -6.15
CA THR A 236 3.15 -20.32 -7.16
C THR A 236 2.70 -19.64 -8.45
N ARG A 237 2.16 -18.42 -8.36
CA ARG A 237 1.59 -17.70 -9.51
C ARG A 237 2.57 -16.80 -10.22
N THR A 238 3.51 -16.21 -9.48
CA THR A 238 4.45 -15.21 -10.03
C THR A 238 5.87 -15.74 -10.18
N GLY A 239 6.18 -16.89 -9.57
CA GLY A 239 7.55 -17.40 -9.46
C GLY A 239 8.43 -16.62 -8.48
N TRP A 240 7.88 -15.63 -7.76
CA TRP A 240 8.65 -14.81 -6.83
C TRP A 240 8.89 -15.58 -5.53
N ASP A 241 10.15 -15.80 -5.15
CA ASP A 241 10.49 -16.48 -3.90
C ASP A 241 10.04 -15.65 -2.67
N VAL A 242 9.21 -16.28 -1.84
CA VAL A 242 8.66 -15.69 -0.61
C VAL A 242 9.25 -16.30 0.65
N SER A 243 10.19 -17.26 0.53
CA SER A 243 10.74 -18.01 1.66
C SER A 243 11.32 -17.09 2.73
N GLN A 244 12.14 -16.11 2.32
CA GLN A 244 12.70 -15.11 3.23
C GLN A 244 11.62 -14.23 3.87
N SER A 245 10.58 -13.87 3.12
CA SER A 245 9.46 -13.07 3.64
C SER A 245 8.66 -13.83 4.70
N ILE A 246 8.39 -15.13 4.47
CA ILE A 246 7.72 -16.00 5.44
C ILE A 246 8.57 -16.19 6.69
N GLN A 247 9.87 -16.45 6.51
CA GLN A 247 10.78 -16.65 7.64
C GLN A 247 10.86 -15.39 8.53
N SER A 248 11.02 -14.22 7.93
CA SER A 248 11.06 -12.95 8.67
C SER A 248 9.74 -12.67 9.41
N LEU A 249 8.58 -12.99 8.82
CA LEU A 249 7.30 -12.86 9.49
C LEU A 249 7.17 -13.80 10.70
N ARG A 250 7.61 -15.05 10.56
CA ARG A 250 7.60 -16.02 11.67
C ARG A 250 8.45 -15.54 12.84
N GLU A 251 9.63 -14.98 12.56
CA GLU A 251 10.50 -14.38 13.58
C GLU A 251 9.78 -13.22 14.29
N GLN A 252 9.19 -12.28 13.53
CA GLN A 252 8.43 -11.16 14.08
C GLN A 252 7.24 -11.60 14.96
N TRP A 253 6.60 -12.73 14.63
CA TRP A 253 5.48 -13.26 15.42
C TRP A 253 5.90 -14.00 16.68
N CYS A 254 7.10 -14.59 16.70
CA CYS A 254 7.66 -15.22 17.90
C CYS A 254 8.00 -14.17 18.97
N ASP A 255 8.59 -13.03 18.58
CA ASP A 255 8.96 -11.95 19.50
C ASP A 255 7.75 -11.36 20.26
N GLY A 256 6.53 -11.49 19.71
CA GLY A 256 5.29 -11.02 20.32
C GLY A 256 4.52 -12.05 21.13
N SER A 257 5.08 -13.26 21.36
CA SER A 257 4.40 -14.38 22.01
C SER A 257 4.82 -14.67 23.46
N ASP A 258 5.70 -13.84 24.02
CA ASP A 258 6.21 -13.95 25.40
C ASP A 258 5.45 -13.09 26.46
N ASP A 259 4.27 -12.54 26.12
CA ASP A 259 3.35 -11.84 27.05
C ASP A 259 1.93 -12.45 27.03
#